data_AF-A0A6N7QSX9-F1
#
_entry.id   AF-A0A6N7QSX9-F1
#
_cell.length_a   1.000
_cell.length_b   1.000
_cell.length_c   1.000
_cell.angle_alpha   90.00
_cell.angle_beta   90.00
_cell.angle_gamma   90.00
#
_symmetry.space_group_name_H-M   'P 1'
#
loop_
_entity.id
_entity.type
_entity.pdbx_description
1 polymer ?
#
loop_
_entity_poly.entity_id
_entity_poly.type
_entity_poly.pdbx_seq_one_letter_code
_entity_poly.pdbx_strand_id
1 'polypeptide(L)'
;MKTLNDVLESGGKIQIYYFEPTTKEEAMQKLKPFMDLGELDEKESDQGTKWLAIESDKVVVTAFYGDKEERLERAKEELQHA
;
A
#
# COMPACT_ATOMS: atom_id res chain seq x y z
N MET A 1 -25.58 6.10 -5.33
CA MET A 1 -24.14 6.25 -5.03
C MET A 1 -23.76 5.00 -4.25
N LYS A 2 -22.83 4.18 -4.76
CA LYS A 2 -22.38 2.98 -4.02
C LYS A 2 -21.45 3.41 -2.88
N THR A 3 -21.67 2.89 -1.70
CA THR A 3 -20.82 3.12 -0.52
C THR A 3 -19.65 2.14 -0.52
N LEU A 4 -18.65 2.40 0.34
CA LEU A 4 -17.53 1.47 0.55
C LEU A 4 -18.01 0.06 0.97
N ASN A 5 -19.07 0.01 1.79
CA ASN A 5 -19.65 -1.25 2.26
C ASN A 5 -20.29 -2.03 1.10
N ASP A 6 -20.96 -1.35 0.17
CA ASP A 6 -21.56 -2.01 -1.00
C ASP A 6 -20.49 -2.69 -1.89
N VAL A 7 -19.29 -2.09 -1.97
CA VAL A 7 -18.16 -2.67 -2.70
C VAL A 7 -17.68 -3.94 -2.01
N LEU A 8 -17.50 -3.90 -0.69
CA LEU A 8 -17.06 -5.05 0.10
C LEU A 8 -18.09 -6.19 0.10
N GLU A 9 -19.39 -5.89 0.19
CA GLU A 9 -20.47 -6.89 0.12
C GLU A 9 -20.58 -7.54 -1.26
N SER A 10 -20.21 -6.83 -2.32
CA SER A 10 -20.17 -7.38 -3.68
C SER A 10 -18.94 -8.25 -3.97
N GLY A 11 -18.04 -8.43 -2.99
CA GLY A 11 -16.78 -9.15 -3.15
C GLY A 11 -15.65 -8.30 -3.73
N GLY A 12 -15.79 -6.97 -3.70
CA GLY A 12 -14.75 -6.04 -4.13
C GLY A 12 -13.59 -5.97 -3.13
N LYS A 13 -12.40 -5.65 -3.65
CA LYS A 13 -11.18 -5.48 -2.87
C LYS A 13 -10.81 -3.99 -2.82
N ILE A 14 -10.47 -3.50 -1.63
CA ILE A 14 -10.04 -2.13 -1.42
C ILE A 14 -8.52 -2.08 -1.41
N GLN A 15 -7.94 -1.15 -2.16
CA GLN A 15 -6.50 -0.91 -2.18
C GLN A 15 -6.23 0.52 -1.70
N ILE A 16 -5.35 0.65 -0.72
CA ILE A 16 -4.97 1.93 -0.11
C ILE A 16 -3.46 2.10 -0.26
N TYR A 17 -3.05 3.24 -0.81
CA TYR A 17 -1.64 3.54 -1.09
C TYR A 17 -1.19 4.81 -0.37
N TYR A 18 -0.06 4.72 0.34
CA TYR A 18 0.62 5.85 0.96
C TYR A 18 1.96 6.11 0.26
N PHE A 19 2.10 7.27 -0.37
CA PHE A 19 3.32 7.72 -1.05
C PHE A 19 4.07 8.81 -0.28
N GLU A 20 3.52 9.27 0.84
CA GLU A 20 4.11 10.32 1.67
C GLU A 20 5.31 9.87 2.51
N PRO A 21 5.35 8.65 3.09
CA PRO A 21 6.42 8.27 4.02
C PRO A 21 7.80 8.35 3.38
N THR A 22 8.75 8.99 4.04
CA THR A 22 10.14 9.07 3.58
C THR A 22 11.00 7.96 4.17
N THR A 23 10.62 7.45 5.34
CA THR A 23 11.33 6.37 6.04
C THR A 23 10.46 5.14 6.24
N LYS A 24 11.11 4.00 6.47
CA LYS A 24 10.43 2.75 6.82
C LYS A 24 9.58 2.89 8.08
N GLU A 25 10.06 3.66 9.05
CA GLU A 25 9.33 3.89 10.30
C GLU A 25 8.04 4.67 10.07
N GLU A 26 8.08 5.72 9.24
CA GLU A 26 6.88 6.47 8.84
C GLU A 26 5.89 5.58 8.07
N ALA A 27 6.38 4.70 7.18
CA ALA A 27 5.54 3.72 6.51
C ALA A 27 4.87 2.80 7.52
N MET A 28 5.63 2.25 8.48
CA MET A 28 5.10 1.38 9.52
C MET A 28 4.06 2.10 10.40
N GLN A 29 4.25 3.39 10.70
CA GLN A 29 3.25 4.17 11.43
C GLN A 29 1.93 4.29 10.67
N LYS A 30 1.96 4.37 9.34
CA LYS A 30 0.74 4.37 8.50
C LYS A 30 0.07 2.99 8.48
N LEU A 31 0.84 1.90 8.50
CA LEU A 31 0.30 0.53 8.50
C LEU A 31 -0.13 0.04 9.89
N LYS A 32 0.37 0.64 10.98
CA LYS A 32 0.08 0.23 12.36
C LYS A 32 -1.42 0.03 12.66
N PRO A 33 -2.35 0.89 12.22
CA PRO A 33 -3.79 0.70 12.44
C PRO A 33 -4.40 -0.50 11.71
N PHE A 34 -3.67 -1.10 10.77
CA PHE A 34 -4.13 -2.16 9.89
C PHE A 34 -3.44 -3.51 10.17
N MET A 35 -2.52 -3.58 11.14
CA MET A 35 -1.76 -4.83 11.44
C MET A 35 -2.65 -6.00 11.85
N ASP A 36 -3.85 -5.75 12.36
CA ASP A 36 -4.79 -6.81 12.72
C ASP A 36 -5.51 -7.41 11.49
N LEU A 37 -5.38 -6.80 10.30
CA LEU A 37 -6.03 -7.26 9.07
C LEU A 37 -5.25 -8.37 8.36
N GLY A 38 -3.95 -8.49 8.59
CA GLY A 38 -3.09 -9.45 7.89
C GLY A 38 -1.62 -9.33 8.28
N GLU A 39 -0.79 -10.15 7.67
CA GLU A 39 0.65 -10.13 7.90
C GLU A 39 1.31 -8.93 7.20
N LEU A 40 2.30 -8.34 7.87
CA LEU A 40 3.12 -7.28 7.31
C LEU A 40 4.20 -7.89 6.43
N ASP A 41 4.21 -7.54 5.15
CA ASP A 41 5.23 -7.93 4.18
C ASP A 41 6.05 -6.71 3.75
N GLU A 42 7.34 -6.91 3.53
CA GLU A 42 8.26 -5.88 3.06
C GLU A 42 8.81 -6.28 1.70
N LYS A 43 8.67 -5.39 0.73
CA LYS A 43 9.05 -5.64 -0.65
C LYS A 43 9.95 -4.54 -1.17
N GLU A 44 10.77 -4.92 -2.13
CA GLU A 44 11.67 -4.03 -2.86
C GLU A 44 11.62 -4.41 -4.33
N SER A 45 11.43 -3.44 -5.22
CA SER A 45 11.54 -3.66 -6.66
C SER A 45 13.00 -3.69 -7.11
N ASP A 46 13.26 -4.26 -8.29
CA ASP A 46 14.58 -4.25 -8.92
C ASP A 46 15.13 -2.83 -9.17
N GLN A 47 14.22 -1.84 -9.19
CA GLN A 47 14.54 -0.41 -9.33
C GLN A 47 14.70 0.30 -7.97
N GLY A 48 14.78 -0.44 -6.87
CA GLY A 48 15.05 0.07 -5.52
C GLY A 48 13.88 0.78 -4.83
N THR A 49 12.65 0.66 -5.37
CA THR A 49 11.46 1.17 -4.68
C THR A 49 11.10 0.21 -3.56
N LYS A 50 10.96 0.71 -2.33
CA LYS A 50 10.68 -0.11 -1.15
C LYS A 50 9.29 0.21 -0.60
N TRP A 51 8.57 -0.82 -0.16
CA TRP A 51 7.27 -0.65 0.46
C TRP A 51 6.97 -1.72 1.50
N LEU A 52 6.08 -1.35 2.41
CA LEU A 52 5.42 -2.26 3.35
C LEU A 52 3.99 -2.50 2.87
N ALA A 53 3.51 -3.73 2.94
CA ALA A 53 2.14 -4.09 2.60
C ALA A 53 1.51 -4.95 3.69
N ILE A 54 0.23 -4.71 3.96
CA ILE A 54 -0.64 -5.64 4.69
C ILE A 54 -1.74 -6.06 3.73
N GLU A 55 -1.87 -7.36 3.50
CA GLU A 55 -2.84 -7.93 2.58
C GLU A 55 -3.80 -8.87 3.32
N SER A 56 -5.08 -8.66 3.06
CA SER A 56 -6.17 -9.56 3.42
C SER A 56 -7.01 -9.92 2.19
N ASP A 57 -8.03 -10.74 2.41
CA ASP A 57 -9.02 -11.09 1.39
C ASP A 57 -9.71 -9.86 0.77
N LYS A 58 -9.95 -8.82 1.58
CA LYS A 58 -10.75 -7.64 1.21
C LYS A 58 -9.98 -6.35 1.11
N VAL A 59 -8.82 -6.24 1.75
CA VAL A 59 -8.08 -4.98 1.83
C VAL A 59 -6.59 -5.22 1.59
N VAL A 60 -5.99 -4.36 0.77
CA VAL A 60 -4.53 -4.24 0.66
C VAL A 60 -4.16 -2.82 1.04
N VAL A 61 -3.30 -2.68 2.04
CA VAL A 61 -2.75 -1.40 2.45
C VAL A 61 -1.26 -1.41 2.18
N THR A 62 -0.79 -0.48 1.37
CA THR A 62 0.62 -0.38 0.95
C THR A 62 1.16 1.00 1.29
N ALA A 63 2.34 1.06 1.91
CA ALA A 63 3.06 2.31 2.11
C ALA A 63 4.48 2.22 1.54
N PHE A 64 4.76 3.11 0.59
CA PHE A 64 6.06 3.27 -0.02
C PHE A 64 6.94 4.18 0.85
N TYR A 65 8.25 3.93 0.90
CA TYR A 65 9.21 4.78 1.61
C TYR A 65 10.55 4.89 0.87
N GLY A 66 11.31 5.96 1.15
CA GLY A 66 12.51 6.37 0.41
C GLY A 66 12.40 7.79 -0.18
N ASP A 67 13.25 8.11 -1.16
CA ASP A 67 13.29 9.44 -1.80
C ASP A 67 11.94 9.78 -2.47
N LYS A 68 11.45 11.00 -2.30
CA LYS A 68 10.07 11.38 -2.68
C LYS A 68 9.87 11.52 -4.19
N GLU A 69 10.84 12.05 -4.93
CA GLU A 69 10.70 12.28 -6.37
C GLU A 69 10.78 10.95 -7.13
N GLU A 70 11.77 10.10 -6.81
CA GLU A 70 11.89 8.77 -7.42
C GLU A 70 10.67 7.88 -7.11
N ARG A 71 10.10 7.94 -5.90
CA ARG A 71 8.96 7.08 -5.52
C ARG A 71 7.66 7.41 -6.22
N LEU A 72 7.33 8.68 -6.39
CA LEU A 72 6.04 9.07 -6.99
C LEU A 72 5.97 8.74 -8.47
N GLU A 73 7.11 8.79 -9.17
CA GLU A 73 7.19 8.35 -10.56
C GLU A 73 7.18 6.81 -10.64
N ARG A 74 8.07 6.14 -9.91
CA ARG A 74 8.21 4.66 -9.97
C ARG A 74 6.98 3.91 -9.48
N ALA A 75 6.39 4.36 -8.37
CA ALA A 75 5.22 3.66 -7.83
C ALA A 75 3.97 3.85 -8.71
N LYS A 76 3.90 4.90 -9.56
CA LYS A 76 2.87 5.01 -10.59
C LYS A 76 3.10 4.03 -11.74
N GLU A 77 4.35 3.81 -12.15
CA GLU A 77 4.69 2.83 -13.18
C GLU A 77 4.33 1.41 -12.73
N GLU A 78 4.73 1.02 -11.52
CA GLU A 78 4.40 -0.29 -10.95
C GLU A 78 2.88 -0.53 -10.86
N LEU A 79 2.10 0.48 -10.46
CA LEU A 79 0.64 0.37 -10.39
C LEU A 79 -0.05 0.31 -11.77
N GLN A 80 0.62 0.74 -12.84
CA GLN A 80 0.10 0.60 -14.22
C GLN A 80 0.40 -0.78 -14.82
N HIS A 81 1.37 -1.50 -14.26
CA HIS A 81 1.83 -2.79 -14.76
C HIS A 81 1.42 -4.01 -13.89
N ALA A 82 0.88 -3.78 -12.69
CA ALA A 82 0.34 -4.80 -11.78
C ALA A 82 -1.14 -5.13 -12.07
#